data_AF-A0A948CTS2-F1
#
_entry.id   AF-A0A948CTS2-F1
#
_cell.length_a   1.000
_cell.length_b   1.000
_cell.length_c   1.000
_cell.angle_alpha   90.00
_cell.angle_beta   90.00
_cell.angle_gamma   90.00
#
_symmetry.space_group_name_H-M   'P 1'
#
loop_
_entity.id
_entity.type
_entity.pdbx_description
1 polymer ?
#
loop_
_entity_poly.entity_id
_entity_poly.type
_entity_poly.pdbx_seq_one_letter_code
_entity_poly.pdbx_strand_id
1 'polypeptide(L)'
;MFNKINKIIEYLLYLLVFLLPLQTRWIIKLGNMEYSTYSLYWTDIILVFILLLFIILKLSTYPLPTTNYQLPAWRLIFGLVLISAVSVFFSSDKLLALYKFSWLILGVGLFWLIISANYNRLKLIYVFLAGIFLQAVLGIWQFLTQSTFSNKWLGLAQHNSTDLGTSVIEVTKIGERWLRAYGGLDHPNMLGGLLVIGILILIVEIIKINMNDKFLIFDFKFLN
;
A
#
# COMPACT_ATOMS: atom_id res chain seq x y z
N MET A 1 4.34 -30.54 -1.43
CA MET A 1 3.38 -29.63 -0.77
C MET A 1 3.91 -28.19 -0.73
N PHE A 2 5.12 -27.96 -0.20
CA PHE A 2 5.77 -26.64 -0.10
C PHE A 2 5.80 -25.80 -1.39
N ASN A 3 6.13 -26.40 -2.55
CA ASN A 3 6.14 -25.67 -3.83
C ASN A 3 4.76 -25.16 -4.26
N LYS A 4 3.66 -25.85 -3.90
CA LYS A 4 2.30 -25.36 -4.20
C LYS A 4 1.94 -24.16 -3.33
N ILE A 5 2.30 -24.20 -2.04
CA ILE A 5 2.01 -23.11 -1.10
C ILE A 5 2.85 -21.86 -1.43
N ASN A 6 4.13 -22.02 -1.82
CA ASN A 6 4.94 -20.90 -2.31
C ASN A 6 4.30 -20.21 -3.52
N LYS A 7 3.78 -20.98 -4.49
CA LYS A 7 3.04 -20.40 -5.62
C LYS A 7 1.76 -19.69 -5.18
N ILE A 8 1.04 -20.23 -4.20
CA ILE A 8 -0.15 -19.58 -3.64
C ILE A 8 0.22 -18.22 -3.02
N ILE A 9 1.29 -18.17 -2.22
CA ILE A 9 1.81 -16.92 -1.65
C ILE A 9 2.19 -15.93 -2.75
N GLU A 10 2.92 -16.39 -3.78
CA GLU A 10 3.31 -15.56 -4.92
C GLU A 10 2.09 -14.93 -5.61
N TYR A 11 1.06 -15.72 -5.95
CA TYR A 11 -0.15 -15.19 -6.58
C TYR A 11 -0.97 -14.28 -5.67
N LEU A 12 -1.06 -14.60 -4.38
CA LEU A 12 -1.75 -13.74 -3.41
C LEU A 12 -1.00 -12.42 -3.20
N LEU A 13 0.33 -12.42 -3.25
CA LEU A 13 1.16 -11.23 -3.19
C LEU A 13 0.90 -10.34 -4.42
N TYR A 14 0.81 -10.93 -5.62
CA TYR A 14 0.39 -10.20 -6.82
C TYR A 14 -1.00 -9.60 -6.69
N LEU A 15 -1.96 -10.39 -6.21
CA LEU A 15 -3.31 -9.90 -5.96
C LEU A 15 -3.32 -8.75 -4.94
N LEU A 16 -2.60 -8.88 -3.84
CA LEU A 16 -2.50 -7.86 -2.81
C LEU A 16 -1.98 -6.55 -3.41
N VAL A 17 -0.87 -6.60 -4.15
CA VAL A 17 -0.24 -5.40 -4.69
C VAL A 17 -1.06 -4.77 -5.81
N PHE A 18 -1.79 -5.56 -6.60
CA PHE A 18 -2.79 -5.05 -7.54
C PHE A 18 -3.93 -4.31 -6.84
N LEU A 19 -4.39 -4.82 -5.68
CA LEU A 19 -5.49 -4.27 -4.90
C LEU A 19 -5.05 -3.15 -3.95
N LEU A 20 -3.76 -2.98 -3.65
CA LEU A 20 -3.26 -1.92 -2.76
C LEU A 20 -3.77 -0.51 -3.11
N PRO A 21 -3.86 -0.11 -4.40
CA PRO A 21 -4.44 1.17 -4.78
C PRO A 21 -5.94 1.28 -4.53
N LEU A 22 -6.65 0.18 -4.32
CA LEU A 22 -8.08 0.16 -4.01
C LEU A 22 -8.27 0.25 -2.49
N GLN A 23 -8.88 1.34 -2.03
CA GLN A 23 -9.11 1.59 -0.60
C GLN A 23 -10.41 0.95 -0.10
N THR A 24 -10.74 -0.26 -0.56
CA THR A 24 -11.94 -0.97 -0.12
C THR A 24 -11.83 -1.27 1.38
N ARG A 25 -12.64 -0.55 2.17
CA ARG A 25 -12.63 -0.63 3.63
C ARG A 25 -14.03 -0.77 4.20
N TRP A 26 -14.12 -1.51 5.29
CA TRP A 26 -15.32 -1.57 6.11
C TRP A 26 -15.14 -0.66 7.33
N ILE A 27 -15.93 0.41 7.41
CA ILE A 27 -15.90 1.33 8.54
C ILE A 27 -16.67 0.71 9.71
N ILE A 28 -15.96 0.40 10.79
CA ILE A 28 -16.51 -0.21 12.00
C ILE A 28 -17.04 0.88 12.94
N LYS A 29 -16.27 1.96 13.12
CA LYS A 29 -16.64 3.08 13.98
C LYS A 29 -16.13 4.39 13.38
N LEU A 30 -17.05 5.30 13.12
CA LEU A 30 -16.72 6.66 12.69
C LEU A 30 -16.05 7.42 13.83
N GLY A 31 -14.93 8.08 13.51
CA GLY A 31 -14.30 9.06 14.38
C GLY A 31 -14.72 10.49 14.02
N ASN A 32 -14.39 11.45 14.88
CA ASN A 32 -14.61 12.88 14.58
C ASN A 32 -13.76 13.37 13.39
N MET A 33 -12.68 12.65 13.07
CA MET A 33 -11.79 12.91 11.94
C MET A 33 -11.48 11.58 11.25
N GLU A 34 -11.10 11.61 9.98
CA GLU A 34 -10.70 10.41 9.23
C GLU A 34 -9.63 9.57 9.97
N TYR A 35 -8.67 10.23 10.62
CA TYR A 35 -7.60 9.55 11.36
C TYR A 35 -8.05 8.83 12.64
N SER A 36 -9.19 9.23 13.23
CA SER A 36 -9.78 8.58 14.40
C SER A 36 -10.84 7.53 14.06
N THR A 37 -11.03 7.26 12.77
CA THR A 37 -11.97 6.25 12.28
C THR A 37 -11.33 4.86 12.31
N TYR A 38 -12.10 3.88 12.79
CA TYR A 38 -11.74 2.46 12.79
C TYR A 38 -12.27 1.82 11.51
N SER A 39 -11.38 1.34 10.65
CA SER A 39 -11.74 0.79 9.33
C SER A 39 -10.93 -0.45 8.99
N LEU A 40 -11.59 -1.57 8.77
CA LEU A 40 -10.91 -2.78 8.33
C LEU A 40 -10.75 -2.77 6.80
N TYR A 41 -9.52 -2.70 6.30
CA TYR A 41 -9.26 -2.76 4.86
C TYR A 41 -9.24 -4.22 4.39
N TRP A 42 -9.78 -4.46 3.19
CA TRP A 42 -9.74 -5.78 2.57
C TRP A 42 -8.30 -6.24 2.29
N THR A 43 -7.43 -5.30 1.94
CA THR A 43 -5.99 -5.54 1.76
C THR A 43 -5.31 -6.03 3.04
N ASP A 44 -5.74 -5.55 4.20
CA ASP A 44 -5.19 -5.98 5.50
C ASP A 44 -5.53 -7.44 5.78
N ILE A 45 -6.77 -7.86 5.47
CA ILE A 45 -7.23 -9.24 5.64
C ILE A 45 -6.41 -10.18 4.74
N ILE A 46 -6.23 -9.79 3.46
CA ILE A 46 -5.41 -10.56 2.50
C ILE A 46 -3.97 -10.64 3.02
N LEU A 47 -3.40 -9.54 3.51
CA LEU A 47 -2.04 -9.50 4.02
C LEU A 47 -1.85 -10.44 5.22
N VAL A 48 -2.75 -10.38 6.21
CA VAL A 48 -2.73 -11.27 7.37
C VAL A 48 -2.77 -12.73 6.92
N PHE A 49 -3.66 -13.07 5.98
CA PHE A 49 -3.76 -14.43 5.46
C PHE A 49 -2.46 -14.90 4.79
N ILE A 50 -1.83 -14.06 3.97
CA ILE A 50 -0.55 -14.40 3.33
C ILE A 50 0.55 -14.56 4.38
N LEU A 51 0.60 -13.68 5.39
CA LEU A 51 1.59 -13.76 6.47
C LEU A 51 1.44 -15.06 7.28
N LEU A 52 0.22 -15.46 7.60
CA LEU A 52 -0.03 -16.73 8.29
C LEU A 52 0.48 -17.93 7.46
N LEU A 53 0.16 -17.98 6.16
CA LEU A 53 0.68 -19.02 5.27
C LEU A 53 2.21 -19.01 5.20
N PHE A 54 2.81 -17.82 5.12
CA PHE A 54 4.25 -17.65 5.04
C PHE A 54 4.97 -18.10 6.32
N ILE A 55 4.42 -17.76 7.49
CA ILE A 55 4.94 -18.18 8.79
C ILE A 55 4.86 -19.71 8.93
N ILE A 56 3.70 -20.32 8.61
CA ILE A 56 3.53 -21.78 8.64
C ILE A 56 4.56 -22.48 7.77
N LEU A 57 4.82 -21.95 6.56
CA LEU A 57 5.85 -22.48 5.69
C LEU A 57 7.24 -22.36 6.30
N LYS A 58 7.63 -21.17 6.77
CA LYS A 58 8.96 -20.95 7.34
C LYS A 58 9.22 -21.81 8.58
N LEU A 59 8.23 -21.98 9.46
CA LEU A 59 8.31 -22.86 10.63
C LEU A 59 8.47 -24.32 10.23
N SER A 60 7.86 -24.74 9.10
CA SER A 60 7.91 -26.13 8.64
C SER A 60 9.16 -26.45 7.80
N THR A 61 9.90 -25.45 7.30
CA THR A 61 11.01 -25.66 6.35
C THR A 61 12.40 -25.27 6.88
N TYR A 62 12.53 -24.75 8.10
CA TYR A 62 13.83 -24.29 8.63
C TYR A 62 14.21 -24.91 9.98
N PRO A 63 15.40 -25.53 10.13
CA PRO A 63 16.21 -25.27 11.31
C PRO A 63 16.68 -23.80 11.28
N LEU A 64 16.83 -23.19 12.47
CA LEU A 64 17.23 -21.78 12.65
C LEU A 64 18.41 -21.42 11.72
N PRO A 65 18.24 -20.48 10.77
CA PRO A 65 19.36 -20.06 9.94
C PRO A 65 20.32 -19.21 10.78
N THR A 66 21.55 -19.68 10.93
CA THR A 66 22.70 -18.87 11.34
C THR A 66 23.14 -18.04 10.15
N THR A 67 22.45 -16.94 9.87
CA THR A 67 22.85 -16.03 8.79
C THR A 67 22.99 -14.60 9.28
N ASN A 68 24.12 -14.03 8.89
CA ASN A 68 24.60 -12.70 9.15
C ASN A 68 23.68 -11.69 8.44
N TYR A 69 22.51 -11.40 9.02
CA TYR A 69 21.63 -10.37 8.49
C TYR A 69 22.43 -9.08 8.40
N GLN A 70 22.44 -8.41 7.24
CA GLN A 70 22.96 -7.06 7.18
C GLN A 70 22.11 -6.20 8.12
N LEU A 71 22.72 -5.86 9.26
CA LEU A 71 22.09 -5.38 10.49
C LEU A 71 21.46 -3.97 10.45
N PRO A 72 21.75 -3.02 9.52
CA PRO A 72 21.28 -1.65 9.73
C PRO A 72 19.76 -1.49 9.55
N ALA A 73 19.16 -2.09 8.53
CA ALA A 73 17.73 -1.89 8.24
C ALA A 73 16.83 -2.49 9.34
N TRP A 74 17.12 -3.73 9.78
CA TRP A 74 16.35 -4.37 10.85
C TRP A 74 16.51 -3.68 12.20
N ARG A 75 17.69 -3.11 12.50
CA ARG A 75 17.89 -2.27 13.70
C ARG A 75 17.05 -1.00 13.67
N LEU A 76 16.97 -0.33 12.51
CA LEU A 76 16.12 0.86 12.34
C LEU A 76 14.64 0.52 12.46
N ILE A 77 14.19 -0.55 11.81
CA ILE A 77 12.81 -1.04 11.91
C ILE A 77 12.48 -1.40 13.36
N PHE A 78 13.37 -2.11 14.05
CA PHE A 78 13.19 -2.47 15.45
C PHE A 78 13.11 -1.22 16.34
N GLY A 79 13.99 -0.23 16.15
CA GLY A 79 13.92 1.04 16.85
C GLY A 79 12.60 1.77 16.61
N LEU A 80 12.12 1.82 15.36
CA LEU A 80 10.85 2.43 14.99
C LEU A 80 9.65 1.69 15.63
N VAL A 81 9.65 0.36 15.63
CA VAL A 81 8.62 -0.46 16.29
C VAL A 81 8.63 -0.23 17.80
N LEU A 82 9.82 -0.20 18.43
CA LEU A 82 9.94 0.05 19.87
C LEU A 82 9.44 1.43 20.26
N ILE A 83 9.88 2.48 19.56
CA ILE A 83 9.43 3.86 19.84
C ILE A 83 7.91 3.96 19.65
N SER A 84 7.38 3.34 18.60
CA SER A 84 5.93 3.32 18.35
C SER A 84 5.18 2.56 19.44
N ALA A 85 5.71 1.44 19.92
CA ALA A 85 5.11 0.66 21.01
C ALA A 85 5.11 1.46 22.33
N VAL A 86 6.21 2.16 22.65
CA VAL A 86 6.27 3.05 23.81
C VAL A 86 5.25 4.18 23.68
N SER A 87 5.10 4.76 22.49
CA SER A 87 4.14 5.83 22.23
C SER A 87 2.68 5.44 22.52
N VAL A 88 2.31 4.17 22.35
CA VAL A 88 0.96 3.67 22.68
C VAL A 88 0.60 3.91 24.16
N PHE A 89 1.57 3.80 25.07
CA PHE A 89 1.33 4.02 26.50
C PHE A 89 1.08 5.49 26.85
N PHE A 90 1.62 6.42 26.06
CA PHE A 90 1.44 7.87 26.23
C PHE A 90 0.22 8.42 25.48
N SER A 91 -0.47 7.60 24.68
CA SER A 91 -1.64 8.02 23.91
C SER A 91 -2.86 8.28 24.80
N SER A 92 -3.62 9.32 24.48
CA SER A 92 -4.91 9.62 25.10
C SER A 92 -5.96 8.53 24.81
N ASP A 93 -5.98 7.98 23.59
CA ASP A 93 -6.81 6.83 23.22
C ASP A 93 -5.90 5.62 22.95
N LYS A 94 -5.85 4.71 23.92
CA LYS A 94 -5.01 3.50 23.87
C LYS A 94 -5.50 2.51 22.83
N LEU A 95 -6.81 2.43 22.60
CA LEU A 95 -7.39 1.49 21.62
C LEU A 95 -7.07 1.94 20.20
N LEU A 96 -7.21 3.24 19.92
CA LEU A 96 -6.87 3.80 18.61
C LEU A 96 -5.37 3.68 18.34
N ALA A 97 -4.53 3.96 19.35
CA ALA A 97 -3.09 3.83 19.21
C ALA A 97 -2.66 2.38 18.96
N LEU A 98 -3.23 1.41 19.69
CA LEU A 98 -2.97 -0.01 19.47
C LEU A 98 -3.41 -0.45 18.06
N TYR A 99 -4.55 0.06 17.59
CA TYR A 99 -5.05 -0.20 16.25
C TYR A 99 -4.12 0.36 15.16
N LYS A 100 -3.61 1.59 15.29
CA LYS A 100 -2.64 2.14 14.33
C LYS A 100 -1.27 1.45 14.44
N PHE A 101 -0.89 1.01 15.63
CA PHE A 101 0.32 0.21 15.84
C PHE A 101 0.24 -1.15 15.14
N SER A 102 -0.93 -1.79 15.11
CA SER A 102 -1.09 -3.07 14.40
C SER A 102 -0.88 -2.91 12.88
N TRP A 103 -1.30 -1.80 12.27
CA TRP A 103 -0.96 -1.49 10.87
C TRP A 103 0.54 -1.35 10.63
N LEU A 104 1.28 -0.75 11.57
CA LEU A 104 2.74 -0.66 11.48
C LEU A 104 3.35 -2.07 11.53
N ILE A 105 2.87 -2.94 12.40
CA ILE A 105 3.29 -4.35 12.45
C ILE A 105 2.98 -5.09 11.15
N LEU A 106 1.80 -4.85 10.55
CA LEU A 106 1.46 -5.41 9.22
C LEU A 106 2.41 -4.89 8.13
N GLY A 107 2.77 -3.62 8.15
CA GLY A 107 3.77 -3.04 7.23
C GLY A 107 5.15 -3.69 7.36
N VAL A 108 5.60 -3.96 8.60
CA VAL A 108 6.84 -4.71 8.86
C VAL A 108 6.72 -6.14 8.35
N GLY A 109 5.57 -6.79 8.54
CA GLY A 109 5.28 -8.11 7.99
C GLY A 109 5.35 -8.14 6.47
N LEU A 110 4.72 -7.17 5.79
CA LEU A 110 4.77 -7.02 4.34
C LEU A 110 6.22 -6.84 3.85
N PHE A 111 7.00 -5.99 4.52
CA PHE A 111 8.41 -5.80 4.20
C PHE A 111 9.22 -7.12 4.34
N TRP A 112 9.01 -7.85 5.43
CA TRP A 112 9.64 -9.16 5.63
C TRP A 112 9.29 -10.15 4.52
N LEU A 113 8.02 -10.17 4.12
CA LEU A 113 7.48 -11.02 3.06
C LEU A 113 8.12 -10.66 1.70
N ILE A 114 8.18 -9.37 1.36
CA ILE A 114 8.81 -8.88 0.11
C ILE A 114 10.30 -9.27 0.04
N ILE A 115 11.03 -9.27 1.15
CA ILE A 115 12.45 -9.64 1.14
C ILE A 115 12.65 -11.15 1.11
N SER A 116 11.79 -11.90 1.79
CA SER A 116 12.05 -13.32 2.12
C SER A 116 11.26 -14.32 1.29
N ALA A 117 10.16 -13.91 0.65
CA ALA A 117 9.35 -14.79 -0.17
C ALA A 117 9.96 -14.97 -1.56
N ASN A 118 9.74 -16.16 -2.13
CA ASN A 118 10.15 -16.45 -3.50
C ASN A 118 9.02 -16.03 -4.46
N TYR A 119 9.26 -15.01 -5.27
CA TYR A 119 8.33 -14.53 -6.30
C TYR A 119 9.12 -13.84 -7.42
N ASN A 120 8.51 -13.72 -8.61
CA ASN A 120 9.08 -12.90 -9.68
C ASN A 120 8.87 -11.40 -9.40
N ARG A 121 9.97 -10.67 -9.16
CA ARG A 121 9.98 -9.22 -8.86
C ARG A 121 9.46 -8.35 -9.99
N LEU A 122 9.84 -8.65 -11.24
CA LEU A 122 9.35 -7.91 -12.41
C LEU A 122 7.84 -8.04 -12.55
N LYS A 123 7.32 -9.27 -12.40
CA LYS A 123 5.88 -9.50 -12.41
C LYS A 123 5.17 -8.74 -11.29
N LEU A 124 5.76 -8.68 -10.09
CA LEU A 124 5.20 -7.89 -8.99
C LEU A 124 5.07 -6.41 -9.35
N ILE A 125 6.15 -5.83 -9.91
CA ILE A 125 6.18 -4.43 -10.34
C ILE A 125 5.12 -4.17 -11.41
N TYR A 126 5.04 -4.99 -12.45
CA TYR A 126 4.04 -4.81 -13.51
C TYR A 126 2.61 -4.92 -12.98
N VAL A 127 2.35 -5.85 -12.06
CA VAL A 127 1.02 -5.99 -11.45
C VAL A 127 0.68 -4.78 -10.58
N PHE A 128 1.65 -4.22 -9.84
CA PHE A 128 1.47 -2.96 -9.11
C PHE A 128 1.14 -1.80 -10.04
N LEU A 129 1.92 -1.64 -11.10
CA LEU A 129 1.74 -0.60 -12.10
C LEU A 129 0.40 -0.74 -12.83
N ALA A 130 -0.09 -1.96 -13.06
CA ALA A 130 -1.42 -2.19 -13.61
C ALA A 130 -2.53 -1.66 -12.67
N GLY A 131 -2.38 -1.84 -11.35
CA GLY A 131 -3.29 -1.26 -10.36
C GLY A 131 -3.26 0.28 -10.36
N ILE A 132 -2.06 0.87 -10.42
CA ILE A 132 -1.88 2.33 -10.53
C ILE A 132 -2.48 2.86 -11.84
N PHE A 133 -2.29 2.15 -12.95
CA PHE A 133 -2.83 2.52 -14.25
C PHE A 133 -4.36 2.59 -14.22
N LEU A 134 -5.04 1.63 -13.56
CA LEU A 134 -6.49 1.70 -13.37
C LEU A 134 -6.90 2.95 -12.59
N GLN A 135 -6.16 3.32 -11.54
CA GLN A 135 -6.42 4.55 -10.79
C GLN A 135 -6.21 5.81 -11.63
N ALA A 136 -5.19 5.81 -12.49
CA ALA A 136 -4.95 6.91 -13.43
C ALA A 136 -6.12 7.08 -14.42
N VAL A 137 -6.57 5.99 -15.03
CA VAL A 137 -7.70 6.00 -15.97
C VAL A 137 -8.98 6.48 -15.28
N LEU A 138 -9.26 6.00 -14.06
CA LEU A 138 -10.40 6.46 -13.27
C LEU A 138 -10.30 7.96 -12.93
N GLY A 139 -9.11 8.43 -12.53
CA GLY A 139 -8.89 9.85 -12.23
C GLY A 139 -9.06 10.76 -13.45
N ILE A 140 -8.57 10.34 -14.63
CA ILE A 140 -8.76 11.07 -15.88
C ILE A 140 -10.25 11.13 -16.25
N TRP A 141 -10.95 10.00 -16.14
CA TRP A 141 -12.39 9.96 -16.40
C TRP A 141 -13.16 10.90 -15.47
N GLN A 142 -12.90 10.85 -14.15
CA GLN A 142 -13.53 11.75 -13.17
C GLN A 142 -13.28 13.23 -13.47
N PHE A 143 -12.06 13.57 -13.90
CA PHE A 143 -11.72 14.94 -14.26
C PHE A 143 -12.44 15.40 -15.54
N LEU A 144 -12.60 14.52 -16.53
CA LEU A 144 -13.31 14.89 -17.77
C LEU A 144 -14.83 14.97 -17.57
N THR A 145 -15.41 14.06 -16.80
CA THR A 145 -16.87 14.02 -16.59
C THR A 145 -17.34 14.88 -15.44
N GLN A 146 -16.43 15.40 -14.61
CA GLN A 146 -16.73 16.15 -13.39
C GLN A 146 -17.68 15.40 -12.46
N SER A 147 -17.65 14.06 -12.53
CA SER A 147 -18.57 13.18 -11.82
C SER A 147 -17.83 12.01 -11.19
N THR A 148 -18.41 11.48 -10.13
CA THR A 148 -17.92 10.30 -9.43
C THR A 148 -19.11 9.39 -9.14
N PHE A 149 -18.84 8.11 -8.91
CA PHE A 149 -19.86 7.15 -8.54
C PHE A 149 -19.45 6.42 -7.27
N SER A 150 -20.44 6.00 -6.48
CA SER A 150 -20.18 5.16 -5.33
C SER A 150 -20.23 3.69 -5.70
N ASN A 151 -19.22 2.93 -5.27
CA ASN A 151 -19.26 1.47 -5.33
C ASN A 151 -18.55 0.87 -4.12
N LYS A 152 -19.31 0.19 -3.28
CA LYS A 152 -18.83 -0.45 -2.05
C LYS A 152 -17.74 -1.50 -2.31
N TRP A 153 -17.82 -2.22 -3.42
CA TRP A 153 -16.89 -3.32 -3.73
C TRP A 153 -15.55 -2.82 -4.25
N LEU A 154 -15.56 -1.70 -4.98
CA LEU A 154 -14.36 -1.05 -5.51
C LEU A 154 -13.75 -0.03 -4.55
N GLY A 155 -14.37 0.19 -3.39
CA GLY A 155 -13.93 1.20 -2.42
C GLY A 155 -14.12 2.63 -2.91
N LEU A 156 -15.10 2.88 -3.79
CA LEU A 156 -15.33 4.19 -4.40
C LEU A 156 -16.39 4.97 -3.61
N ALA A 157 -16.01 6.17 -3.16
CA ALA A 157 -16.91 7.14 -2.57
C ALA A 157 -17.40 8.13 -3.65
N GLN A 158 -18.66 8.55 -3.52
CA GLN A 158 -19.18 9.63 -4.36
C GLN A 158 -18.75 10.97 -3.77
N HIS A 159 -18.15 11.81 -4.62
CA HIS A 159 -17.78 13.19 -4.38
C HIS A 159 -18.48 14.08 -5.42
N ASN A 160 -19.38 14.95 -4.98
CA ASN A 160 -19.95 16.00 -5.84
C ASN A 160 -19.23 17.32 -5.61
N SER A 161 -19.02 18.10 -6.67
CA SER A 161 -18.36 19.41 -6.59
C SER A 161 -19.12 20.44 -5.76
N THR A 162 -20.43 20.23 -5.54
CA THR A 162 -21.30 21.09 -4.72
C THR A 162 -21.16 20.82 -3.23
N ASP A 163 -20.74 19.62 -2.84
CA ASP A 163 -20.76 19.19 -1.45
C ASP A 163 -19.67 19.91 -0.64
N LEU A 164 -19.95 20.20 0.63
CA LEU A 164 -18.96 20.76 1.55
C LEU A 164 -17.97 19.64 1.94
N GLY A 165 -16.67 19.95 1.92
CA GLY A 165 -15.60 18.99 2.20
C GLY A 165 -15.06 18.25 0.97
N THR A 166 -15.72 18.36 -0.20
CA THR A 166 -15.11 17.93 -1.46
C THR A 166 -14.09 18.96 -1.92
N SER A 167 -12.95 18.46 -2.31
CA SER A 167 -11.79 19.29 -2.58
C SER A 167 -11.83 19.67 -4.05
N VAL A 168 -12.13 20.94 -4.27
CA VAL A 168 -12.40 21.51 -5.58
C VAL A 168 -11.38 22.60 -5.91
N ILE A 169 -11.26 22.93 -7.19
CA ILE A 169 -10.64 24.17 -7.64
C ILE A 169 -11.79 25.17 -7.79
N GLU A 170 -11.81 26.18 -6.93
CA GLU A 170 -12.82 27.24 -6.99
C GLU A 170 -12.27 28.42 -7.79
N VAL A 171 -12.96 28.79 -8.86
CA VAL A 171 -12.64 29.99 -9.63
C VAL A 171 -13.37 31.16 -8.99
N THR A 172 -12.70 31.85 -8.06
CA THR A 172 -13.25 32.93 -7.21
C THR A 172 -13.96 34.05 -7.99
N LYS A 173 -13.65 34.23 -9.28
CA LYS A 173 -14.28 35.25 -10.13
C LYS A 173 -15.64 34.85 -10.72
N ILE A 174 -15.93 33.55 -10.83
CA ILE A 174 -17.11 33.02 -11.53
C ILE A 174 -17.97 32.14 -10.59
N GLY A 175 -17.41 31.71 -9.45
CA GLY A 175 -18.11 30.84 -8.49
C GLY A 175 -18.21 29.38 -8.95
N GLU A 176 -17.52 29.02 -10.03
CA GLU A 176 -17.46 27.64 -10.52
C GLU A 176 -16.53 26.79 -9.66
N ARG A 177 -17.00 25.58 -9.33
CA ARG A 177 -16.26 24.58 -8.55
C ARG A 177 -15.95 23.38 -9.45
N TRP A 178 -14.66 23.19 -9.73
CA TRP A 178 -14.17 22.05 -10.50
C TRP A 178 -13.69 20.93 -9.59
N LEU A 179 -14.15 19.71 -9.84
CA LEU A 179 -13.75 18.53 -9.09
C LEU A 179 -12.30 18.15 -9.43
N ARG A 180 -11.49 17.93 -8.39
CA ARG A 180 -10.15 17.34 -8.55
C ARG A 180 -10.25 15.83 -8.79
N ALA A 181 -9.29 15.23 -9.49
CA ALA A 181 -9.28 13.78 -9.71
C ALA A 181 -8.97 13.02 -8.41
N TYR A 182 -9.84 12.10 -8.00
CA TYR A 182 -9.68 11.26 -6.80
C TYR A 182 -9.19 9.84 -7.12
N GLY A 183 -9.51 9.35 -8.33
CA GLY A 183 -9.38 7.93 -8.66
C GLY A 183 -10.32 7.13 -7.77
N GLY A 184 -9.77 6.19 -7.00
CA GLY A 184 -10.47 5.44 -5.94
C GLY A 184 -9.91 5.67 -4.56
N LEU A 185 -9.34 6.85 -4.32
CA LEU A 185 -8.73 7.24 -3.05
C LEU A 185 -9.54 8.36 -2.39
N ASP A 186 -9.40 8.48 -1.06
CA ASP A 186 -10.14 9.46 -0.25
C ASP A 186 -9.77 10.93 -0.57
N HIS A 187 -8.61 11.19 -1.19
CA HIS A 187 -8.12 12.55 -1.43
C HIS A 187 -7.27 12.66 -2.71
N PRO A 188 -7.38 13.76 -3.50
CA PRO A 188 -6.65 13.89 -4.78
C PRO A 188 -5.12 13.89 -4.61
N ASN A 189 -4.60 14.45 -3.51
CA ASN A 189 -3.15 14.40 -3.25
C ASN A 189 -2.64 12.96 -3.03
N MET A 190 -3.48 12.05 -2.54
CA MET A 190 -3.09 10.63 -2.41
C MET A 190 -2.96 9.99 -3.79
N LEU A 191 -3.86 10.32 -4.73
CA LEU A 191 -3.75 9.89 -6.12
C LEU A 191 -2.47 10.44 -6.75
N GLY A 192 -2.21 11.74 -6.58
CA GLY A 192 -0.97 12.37 -7.06
C GLY A 192 0.28 11.67 -6.53
N GLY A 193 0.34 11.40 -5.21
CA GLY A 193 1.44 10.67 -4.59
C GLY A 193 1.62 9.25 -5.17
N LEU A 194 0.52 8.51 -5.33
CA LEU A 194 0.55 7.17 -5.91
C LEU A 194 1.06 7.17 -7.36
N LEU A 195 0.60 8.12 -8.19
CA LEU A 195 1.04 8.26 -9.57
C LEU A 195 2.52 8.63 -9.66
N VAL A 196 3.00 9.53 -8.80
CA VAL A 196 4.43 9.88 -8.72
C VAL A 196 5.27 8.64 -8.39
N ILE A 197 4.85 7.82 -7.42
CA ILE A 197 5.54 6.57 -7.10
C ILE A 197 5.56 5.63 -8.32
N GLY A 198 4.43 5.47 -9.02
CA GLY A 198 4.36 4.66 -10.24
C GLY A 198 5.30 5.15 -11.34
N ILE A 199 5.37 6.46 -11.55
CA ILE A 199 6.29 7.08 -12.52
C ILE A 199 7.75 6.87 -12.12
N LEU A 200 8.10 7.05 -10.85
CA LEU A 200 9.47 6.82 -10.37
C LEU A 200 9.90 5.37 -10.58
N ILE A 201 9.02 4.41 -10.30
CA ILE A 201 9.28 2.99 -10.56
C ILE A 201 9.49 2.74 -12.06
N LEU A 202 8.64 3.30 -12.93
CA LEU A 202 8.81 3.19 -14.39
C LEU A 202 10.13 3.77 -14.88
N ILE A 203 10.52 4.96 -14.39
CA ILE A 203 11.80 5.59 -14.73
C ILE A 203 12.95 4.68 -14.32
N VAL A 204 12.92 4.13 -13.11
CA VAL A 204 13.96 3.20 -12.63
C VAL A 204 14.04 1.95 -13.51
N GLU A 205 12.91 1.36 -13.89
CA GLU A 205 12.90 0.18 -14.77
C GLU A 205 13.41 0.50 -16.19
N ILE A 206 13.04 1.66 -16.75
CA ILE A 206 13.55 2.11 -18.05
C ILE A 206 15.07 2.33 -18.00
N ILE A 207 15.57 2.97 -16.93
CA ILE A 207 17.02 3.18 -16.74
C ILE A 207 17.74 1.84 -16.64
N LYS A 208 17.20 0.86 -15.90
CA LYS A 208 17.78 -0.49 -15.82
C LYS A 208 17.82 -1.20 -17.16
N ILE A 209 16.78 -1.08 -17.98
CA ILE A 209 16.74 -1.67 -19.33
C ILE A 209 17.82 -1.06 -20.23
N ASN A 210 18.03 0.27 -20.14
CA ASN A 210 18.97 0.99 -20.99
C ASN A 210 20.42 0.89 -20.51
N MET A 211 20.63 0.84 -19.20
CA MET A 211 21.92 0.60 -18.57
C MET A 211 22.14 -0.90 -18.45
N ASN A 212 22.57 -1.52 -19.54
CA ASN A 212 23.02 -2.92 -19.62
C ASN A 212 23.79 -3.33 -18.34
N ASP A 213 23.09 -3.93 -17.36
CA ASP A 213 23.48 -4.45 -16.04
C ASP A 213 24.49 -3.66 -15.16
N LYS A 214 24.95 -2.46 -15.52
CA LYS A 214 26.13 -1.83 -14.87
C LYS A 214 25.85 -0.75 -13.83
N PHE A 215 24.64 -0.22 -13.73
CA PHE A 215 24.32 0.81 -12.74
C PHE A 215 23.03 0.47 -11.99
N LEU A 216 23.19 -0.47 -11.07
CA LEU A 216 22.14 -0.89 -10.18
C LEU A 216 22.05 0.05 -8.98
N ILE A 217 21.36 1.16 -9.14
CA ILE A 217 20.99 2.04 -8.01
C ILE A 217 19.92 1.38 -7.11
N PHE A 218 19.34 0.26 -7.55
CA PHE A 218 18.47 -0.61 -6.76
C PHE A 218 18.83 -2.10 -6.86
N ASP A 219 20.11 -2.46 -7.09
CA ASP A 219 20.56 -3.74 -6.52
C ASP A 219 20.70 -3.52 -5.02
N PHE A 220 19.59 -3.73 -4.31
CA PHE A 220 19.71 -4.45 -3.05
C PHE A 220 20.09 -5.91 -3.36
N LYS A 221 21.22 -6.12 -4.06
CA LYS A 221 22.07 -7.28 -3.83
C LYS A 221 22.64 -7.04 -2.44
N PHE A 222 21.89 -7.47 -1.44
CA PHE A 222 22.53 -8.03 -0.26
C PHE A 222 23.37 -9.19 -0.81
N LEU A 223 24.64 -8.88 -1.11
CA LEU A 223 25.65 -9.82 -1.58
C LEU A 223 25.56 -11.10 -0.72
N ASN A 224 25.29 -12.20 -1.42
CA ASN A 224 25.29 -13.62 -1.02
C ASN A 224 25.34 -13.95 0.48
#